data_AF-A0A523HBQ4-F1
#
_entry.id   AF-A0A523HBQ4-F1
#
_cell.length_a   1.000
_cell.length_b   1.000
_cell.length_c   1.000
_cell.angle_alpha   90.00
_cell.angle_beta   90.00
_cell.angle_gamma   90.00
#
_symmetry.space_group_name_H-M   'P 1'
#
loop_
_entity.id
_entity.type
_entity.pdbx_description
1 polymer ?
#
loop_
_entity_poly.entity_id
_entity_poly.type
_entity_poly.pdbx_seq_one_letter_code
_entity_poly.pdbx_strand_id
1 'polypeptide(L)'
;MDSITQIALGAAVGEAVLGKKVGNKAVLWGAVAGTIPDLDVIPGFFMDTVARLDFHRGFLHSILFFLILAPILGALIEKIHRQENASRWDWTKLIFWSLFTHPLLDCFT
;
A
#
# COMPACT_ATOMS: atom_id res chain seq x y z
N MET A 1 -11.31 2.24 8.86
CA MET A 1 -10.95 1.24 9.91
C MET A 1 -9.84 1.78 10.84
N ASP A 2 -9.38 1.04 11.87
CA ASP A 2 -8.20 1.45 12.68
C ASP A 2 -6.87 0.97 12.05
N SER A 3 -5.77 1.68 12.33
CA SER A 3 -4.47 1.43 11.69
C SER A 3 -3.88 0.05 11.97
N ILE A 4 -4.20 -0.59 13.11
CA ILE A 4 -3.69 -1.94 13.42
C ILE A 4 -4.27 -2.94 12.44
N THR A 5 -5.56 -2.82 12.15
CA THR A 5 -6.20 -3.75 11.22
C THR A 5 -5.69 -3.56 9.79
N GLN A 6 -5.42 -2.32 9.36
CA GLN A 6 -4.85 -2.05 8.04
C GLN A 6 -3.41 -2.57 7.90
N ILE A 7 -2.60 -2.45 8.95
CA ILE A 7 -1.27 -3.06 9.01
C ILE A 7 -1.37 -4.59 8.90
N ALA A 8 -2.29 -5.20 9.65
CA ALA A 8 -2.48 -6.64 9.65
C ALA A 8 -2.97 -7.17 8.30
N LEU A 9 -3.92 -6.47 7.67
CA LEU A 9 -4.39 -6.81 6.33
C LEU A 9 -3.28 -6.66 5.29
N GLY A 10 -2.56 -5.53 5.30
CA GLY A 10 -1.43 -5.32 4.40
C GLY A 10 -0.35 -6.40 4.55
N ALA A 11 -0.03 -6.79 5.79
CA ALA A 11 0.89 -7.89 6.08
C ALA A 11 0.42 -9.22 5.48
N ALA A 12 -0.86 -9.57 5.66
CA ALA A 12 -1.46 -10.80 5.11
C ALA A 12 -1.46 -10.80 3.57
N VAL A 13 -1.80 -9.67 2.95
CA VAL A 13 -1.76 -9.52 1.49
C VAL A 13 -0.32 -9.64 0.97
N GLY A 14 0.64 -9.02 1.66
CA GLY A 14 2.06 -9.13 1.31
C GLY A 14 2.56 -10.59 1.34
N GLU A 15 2.22 -11.32 2.41
CA GLU A 15 2.51 -12.75 2.54
C GLU A 15 1.90 -13.56 1.37
N ALA A 16 0.62 -13.35 1.08
CA ALA A 16 -0.08 -14.06 0.03
C ALA A 16 0.49 -13.81 -1.37
N VAL A 17 0.95 -12.58 -1.66
CA VAL A 17 1.45 -12.20 -2.99
C VAL A 17 2.91 -12.62 -3.21
N LEU A 18 3.78 -12.40 -2.22
CA LEU A 18 5.23 -12.55 -2.41
C LEU A 18 5.95 -13.35 -1.32
N GLY A 19 5.26 -13.80 -0.28
CA GLY A 19 5.85 -14.51 0.86
C GLY A 19 6.66 -15.74 0.45
N LYS A 20 6.23 -16.48 -0.58
CA LYS A 20 6.96 -17.66 -1.07
C LYS A 20 8.31 -17.35 -1.74
N LYS A 21 8.52 -16.12 -2.21
CA LYS A 21 9.78 -15.72 -2.90
C LYS A 21 10.75 -14.98 -1.98
N VAL A 22 10.24 -14.12 -1.10
CA VAL A 22 11.06 -13.20 -0.27
C VAL A 22 10.77 -13.27 1.23
N GLY A 23 9.94 -14.24 1.67
CA GLY A 23 9.65 -14.53 3.07
C GLY A 23 9.05 -13.34 3.83
N ASN A 24 9.51 -13.13 5.06
CA ASN A 24 9.01 -12.11 5.98
C ASN A 24 9.16 -10.67 5.45
N LYS A 25 10.01 -10.44 4.44
CA LYS A 25 10.11 -9.13 3.79
C LYS A 25 8.81 -8.77 3.06
N ALA A 26 8.11 -9.76 2.53
CA ALA A 26 6.82 -9.56 1.88
C ALA A 26 5.77 -9.07 2.89
N VAL A 27 5.76 -9.68 4.07
CA VAL A 27 4.91 -9.30 5.21
C VAL A 27 5.18 -7.84 5.61
N LEU A 28 6.46 -7.49 5.80
CA LEU A 28 6.87 -6.14 6.20
C LEU A 28 6.45 -5.09 5.17
N TRP A 29 6.78 -5.32 3.89
CA TRP A 29 6.45 -4.35 2.83
C TRP A 29 4.94 -4.28 2.55
N GLY A 30 4.21 -5.37 2.75
CA GLY A 30 2.74 -5.37 2.68
C GLY A 30 2.13 -4.53 3.79
N ALA A 31 2.59 -4.70 5.03
CA ALA A 31 2.18 -3.88 6.18
C ALA A 31 2.45 -2.39 5.94
N VAL A 32 3.65 -2.04 5.45
CA VAL A 32 4.01 -0.66 5.13
C VAL A 32 3.15 -0.10 3.98
N ALA A 33 2.89 -0.90 2.94
CA ALA A 33 2.09 -0.44 1.81
C ALA A 33 0.61 -0.27 2.19
N GLY A 34 0.07 -1.13 3.04
CA GLY A 34 -1.31 -1.07 3.54
C GLY A 34 -1.62 0.17 4.38
N THR A 35 -0.61 0.87 4.92
CA THR A 35 -0.81 2.12 5.67
C THR A 35 -0.67 3.38 4.82
N ILE A 36 -0.16 3.29 3.59
CA ILE A 36 0.06 4.46 2.73
C ILE A 36 -1.23 5.26 2.47
N PRO A 37 -2.41 4.64 2.22
CA PRO A 37 -3.64 5.41 2.00
C PRO A 37 -4.07 6.23 3.23
N ASP A 38 -3.74 5.77 4.44
CA ASP A 38 -3.99 6.45 5.73
C ASP A 38 -2.97 7.55 6.06
N LEU A 39 -1.87 7.70 5.30
CA LEU A 39 -0.88 8.76 5.56
C LEU A 39 -1.34 10.15 5.10
N ASP A 40 -2.61 10.29 4.71
CA ASP A 40 -3.28 11.56 4.39
C ASP A 40 -3.28 12.56 5.55
N VAL A 41 -3.03 12.10 6.78
CA VAL A 41 -2.90 12.95 7.97
C VAL A 41 -1.84 14.04 7.77
N ILE A 42 -0.75 13.74 7.07
CA ILE A 42 0.35 14.70 6.83
C ILE A 42 -0.11 15.89 5.97
N PRO A 43 -0.63 15.71 4.74
CA PRO A 43 -1.22 16.81 3.97
C PRO A 43 -2.48 17.38 4.63
N GLY A 44 -3.23 16.55 5.36
CA GLY A 44 -4.46 16.94 6.06
C GLY A 44 -4.27 18.00 7.14
N PHE A 45 -3.06 18.19 7.70
CA PHE A 45 -2.77 19.31 8.61
C PHE A 45 -2.81 20.68 7.92
N PHE A 46 -2.68 20.71 6.60
CA PHE A 46 -2.62 21.94 5.80
C PHE A 46 -3.91 22.19 5.01
N MET A 47 -4.94 21.35 5.18
CA MET A 47 -6.20 21.41 4.45
C MET A 47 -7.37 21.64 5.40
N ASP A 48 -8.44 22.26 4.90
CA ASP A 48 -9.71 22.29 5.63
C ASP A 48 -10.38 20.90 5.64
N THR A 49 -11.43 20.75 6.44
CA THR A 49 -12.10 19.45 6.63
C THR A 49 -12.68 18.88 5.32
N VAL A 50 -13.21 19.73 4.44
CA VAL A 50 -13.86 19.31 3.19
C VAL A 50 -12.79 18.86 2.19
N ALA A 51 -11.76 19.66 1.99
CA ALA A 51 -10.63 19.35 1.13
C ALA A 51 -9.87 18.11 1.59
N ARG A 52 -9.72 17.90 2.91
CA ARG A 52 -9.11 16.70 3.46
C ARG A 52 -9.92 15.44 3.15
N LEU A 53 -11.24 15.49 3.30
CA LEU A 53 -12.10 14.35 2.98
C LEU A 53 -12.08 14.00 1.50
N ASP A 54 -12.14 15.02 0.62
CA ASP A 54 -12.03 14.83 -0.83
C ASP A 54 -10.66 14.26 -1.22
N PHE A 55 -9.58 14.71 -0.58
CA PHE A 55 -8.24 14.21 -0.86
C PHE A 55 -8.05 12.75 -0.40
N HIS A 56 -8.50 12.43 0.83
CA HIS A 56 -8.41 11.10 1.40
C HIS A 56 -9.24 10.09 0.62
N ARG A 57 -10.56 10.31 0.50
CA ARG A 57 -11.49 9.36 -0.14
C ARG A 57 -11.51 9.45 -1.66
N GLY A 58 -11.06 10.56 -2.23
CA GLY A 58 -10.97 10.75 -3.68
C GLY A 58 -9.61 10.36 -4.23
N PHE A 59 -8.59 11.20 -4.01
CA PHE A 59 -7.30 11.06 -4.68
C PHE A 59 -6.52 9.83 -4.20
N LEU A 60 -6.34 9.67 -2.89
CA LEU A 60 -5.54 8.59 -2.31
C LEU A 60 -6.19 7.21 -2.43
N HIS A 61 -7.52 7.15 -2.54
CA HIS A 61 -8.28 5.91 -2.77
C HIS A 61 -8.49 5.58 -4.25
N SER A 62 -7.97 6.40 -5.18
CA SER A 62 -8.19 6.19 -6.60
C SER A 62 -7.33 5.05 -7.17
N ILE A 63 -7.96 4.21 -8.00
CA ILE A 63 -7.26 3.11 -8.68
C ILE A 63 -6.12 3.64 -9.57
N LEU A 64 -6.33 4.81 -10.20
CA LEU A 64 -5.30 5.47 -11.00
C LEU A 64 -4.07 5.85 -10.17
N PHE A 65 -4.28 6.37 -8.95
CA PHE A 65 -3.17 6.66 -8.04
C PHE A 65 -2.38 5.39 -7.72
N PHE A 66 -3.04 4.27 -7.43
CA PHE A 66 -2.36 3.00 -7.17
C PHE A 66 -1.61 2.45 -8.38
N LEU A 67 -2.17 2.59 -9.59
CA LEU A 67 -1.53 2.14 -10.83
C LEU A 67 -0.21 2.88 -11.11
N ILE A 68 -0.10 4.14 -10.69
CA ILE A 68 1.12 4.94 -10.82
C ILE A 68 2.07 4.68 -9.65
N LEU A 69 1.56 4.66 -8.43
CA LEU A 69 2.37 4.55 -7.22
C LEU A 69 3.00 3.15 -7.08
N ALA A 70 2.26 2.09 -7.40
CA ALA A 70 2.73 0.72 -7.26
C ALA A 70 4.02 0.40 -8.04
N PRO A 71 4.16 0.74 -9.34
CA PRO A 71 5.40 0.51 -10.06
C PRO A 71 6.56 1.38 -9.58
N ILE A 72 6.30 2.59 -9.09
CA ILE A 72 7.33 3.48 -8.52
C ILE A 72 7.91 2.85 -7.25
N LEU A 73 7.05 2.49 -6.30
CA LEU A 73 7.47 1.87 -5.04
C LEU A 73 8.03 0.46 -5.26
N GLY A 74 7.42 -0.32 -6.15
CA GLY A 74 7.91 -1.66 -6.51
C GLY A 74 9.33 -1.62 -7.08
N ALA A 75 9.64 -0.62 -7.93
CA ALA A 75 11.00 -0.42 -8.43
C ALA A 75 11.99 0.05 -7.35
N LEU A 76 11.54 0.88 -6.40
CA LEU A 76 12.37 1.33 -5.29
C LEU A 76 12.73 0.15 -4.36
N ILE A 77 11.75 -0.69 -4.02
CA ILE A 77 11.94 -1.85 -3.16
C ILE A 77 12.81 -2.90 -3.85
N GLU A 78 12.59 -3.15 -5.15
CA GLU A 78 13.47 -4.03 -5.93
C GLU A 78 14.92 -3.54 -5.90
N LYS A 79 15.15 -2.23 -6.00
CA LYS A 79 16.51 -1.66 -5.91
C LYS A 79 17.17 -1.91 -4.55
N ILE A 80 16.40 -1.91 -3.45
CA ILE A 80 16.87 -2.20 -2.09
C ILE A 80 17.16 -3.70 -1.93
N HIS A 81 16.37 -4.57 -2.57
CA HIS A 81 16.43 -6.03 -2.43
C HIS A 81 16.92 -6.73 -3.71
N ARG A 82 17.88 -6.12 -4.43
CA ARG A 82 18.40 -6.60 -5.74
C ARG A 82 18.93 -8.03 -5.78
N GLN A 83 19.22 -8.63 -4.64
CA GLN A 83 19.75 -9.99 -4.53
C GLN A 83 18.66 -11.06 -4.32
N GLU A 84 17.40 -10.64 -4.18
CA GLU A 84 16.28 -11.55 -3.94
C GLU A 84 15.74 -12.16 -5.24
N ASN A 85 15.11 -13.33 -5.12
CA ASN A 85 14.43 -14.04 -6.22
C ASN A 85 13.07 -13.40 -6.61
N ALA A 86 12.97 -12.08 -6.57
CA ALA A 86 11.76 -11.34 -6.91
C ALA A 86 12.03 -10.26 -7.96
N SER A 87 11.24 -10.27 -9.01
CA SER A 87 11.31 -9.26 -10.07
C SER A 87 10.67 -7.94 -9.63
N ARG A 88 10.99 -6.84 -10.32
CA ARG A 88 10.28 -5.56 -10.15
C ARG A 88 8.76 -5.73 -10.21
N TRP A 89 8.27 -6.55 -11.14
CA TRP A 89 6.84 -6.82 -11.30
C TRP A 89 6.23 -7.53 -10.11
N ASP A 90 6.98 -8.41 -9.45
CA ASP A 90 6.52 -9.08 -8.23
C ASP A 90 6.35 -8.08 -7.09
N TRP A 91 7.30 -7.17 -6.90
CA TRP A 91 7.20 -6.08 -5.92
C TRP A 91 6.08 -5.11 -6.26
N THR A 92 5.89 -4.75 -7.54
CA THR A 92 4.77 -3.91 -7.99
C THR A 92 3.42 -4.56 -7.65
N LYS A 93 3.26 -5.87 -7.85
CA LYS A 93 2.02 -6.59 -7.49
C LYS A 93 1.76 -6.54 -5.99
N LEU A 94 2.78 -6.76 -5.17
CA LEU A 94 2.66 -6.70 -3.71
C LEU A 94 2.15 -5.32 -3.28
N ILE A 95 2.77 -4.25 -3.79
CA ILE A 95 2.37 -2.89 -3.44
C ILE A 95 0.97 -2.58 -3.96
N PHE A 96 0.66 -2.93 -5.21
CA PHE A 96 -0.67 -2.69 -5.78
C PHE A 96 -1.78 -3.35 -4.96
N TRP A 97 -1.63 -4.63 -4.63
CA TRP A 97 -2.65 -5.35 -3.86
C TRP A 97 -2.78 -4.85 -2.42
N SER A 98 -1.66 -4.48 -1.79
CA SER A 98 -1.69 -3.90 -0.44
C SER A 98 -2.38 -2.53 -0.42
N LEU A 99 -2.16 -1.71 -1.45
CA LEU A 99 -2.84 -0.41 -1.61
C LEU A 99 -4.32 -0.56 -1.98
N PHE A 100 -4.67 -1.51 -2.86
CA PHE A 100 -6.02 -1.68 -3.38
C PHE A 100 -6.97 -2.34 -2.37
N THR A 101 -6.47 -3.22 -1.50
CA THR A 101 -7.29 -3.90 -0.50
C THR A 101 -7.71 -2.98 0.65
N HIS A 102 -6.92 -1.96 0.94
CA HIS A 102 -7.26 -0.94 1.93
C HIS A 102 -8.58 -0.20 1.66
N PRO A 103 -8.76 0.52 0.52
CA PRO A 103 -10.00 1.23 0.20
C PRO A 103 -11.16 0.26 -0.03
N LEU A 104 -10.86 -0.97 -0.49
CA LEU A 104 -11.87 -2.01 -0.62
C LEU A 104 -12.49 -2.33 0.74
N LEU A 105 -11.66 -2.46 1.77
CA LEU A 105 -12.12 -2.70 3.14
C LEU A 105 -12.89 -1.49 3.70
N ASP A 106 -12.42 -0.28 3.45
CA ASP A 106 -13.11 0.95 3.85
C ASP A 106 -14.47 1.15 3.15
N CYS A 107 -14.74 0.47 2.01
CA CYS A 107 -16.08 0.42 1.43
C CYS A 107 -17.05 -0.48 2.21
N PHE A 108 -16.54 -1.44 3.00
CA PHE A 108 -17.36 -2.36 3.81
C PHE A 108 -17.43 -1.96 5.29
N THR A 109 -16.70 -0.93 5.73
CA THR A 109 -16.65 -0.47 7.13
C THR A 109 -16.70 1.04 7.24
#